data_AF-A0AAJ5SHY0-F1
#
_entry.id   AF-A0AAJ5SHY0-F1
#
_cell.length_a   1.000
_cell.length_b   1.000
_cell.length_c   1.000
_cell.angle_alpha   90.00
_cell.angle_beta   90.00
_cell.angle_gamma   90.00
#
_symmetry.space_group_name_H-M   'P 1'
#
loop_
_entity.id
_entity.type
_entity.pdbx_description
1 polymer ?
#
loop_
_entity_poly.entity_id
_entity_poly.type
_entity_poly.pdbx_seq_one_letter_code
_entity_poly.pdbx_strand_id
1 'polypeptide(L)'
;MSEFTYSMWRGADPSSIIGFQKPLTDSFIQAAGSADQMTMEIRLPGPDGATHLYTVGRPEPADETTTLIPISPTRAVRVFSNEVFTADEAAVIFYTYYLTDTVSQPYVLRELDLSQELSEER
;
A
#
# COMPACT_ATOMS: atom_id res chain seq x y z
N MET A 1 -6.24 -20.23 2.25
CA MET A 1 -6.43 -18.94 2.95
C MET A 1 -6.85 -17.94 1.90
N SER A 2 -7.89 -17.16 2.13
CA SER A 2 -8.39 -16.19 1.14
C SER A 2 -7.45 -14.97 1.08
N GLU A 3 -6.88 -14.71 -0.10
CA GLU A 3 -6.02 -13.55 -0.37
C GLU A 3 -6.93 -12.40 -0.78
N PHE A 4 -6.93 -11.33 0.01
CA PHE A 4 -7.76 -10.16 -0.22
C PHE A 4 -6.89 -8.90 -0.23
N THR A 5 -7.30 -7.93 -1.04
CA THR A 5 -6.80 -6.57 -0.96
C THR A 5 -7.77 -5.73 -0.14
N TYR A 6 -7.24 -5.08 0.89
CA TYR A 6 -7.94 -4.07 1.68
C TYR A 6 -7.44 -2.70 1.25
N SER A 7 -8.34 -1.76 1.02
CA SER A 7 -7.97 -0.39 0.60
C SER A 7 -8.78 0.65 1.35
N MET A 8 -8.14 1.76 1.70
CA MET A 8 -8.78 2.93 2.28
C MET A 8 -8.53 4.14 1.39
N TRP A 9 -9.63 4.76 0.98
CA TRP A 9 -9.70 5.97 0.17
C TRP A 9 -10.41 7.05 0.98
N ARG A 10 -10.02 8.31 0.82
CA ARG A 10 -10.83 9.41 1.35
C ARG A 10 -11.99 9.65 0.39
N GLY A 11 -13.19 9.81 0.95
CA GLY A 11 -14.32 10.33 0.20
C GLY A 11 -14.17 11.83 0.02
N ALA A 12 -14.41 12.35 -1.19
CA ALA A 12 -14.42 13.80 -1.41
C ALA A 12 -15.72 14.45 -0.90
N ASP A 13 -16.80 13.68 -0.84
CA ASP A 13 -18.10 14.11 -0.32
C ASP A 13 -18.57 13.18 0.83
N PRO A 14 -18.52 13.64 2.10
CA PRO A 14 -18.94 12.83 3.25
C PRO A 14 -20.46 12.65 3.32
N SER A 15 -21.25 13.39 2.53
CA SER A 15 -22.71 13.25 2.49
C SER A 15 -23.20 12.17 1.51
N SER A 16 -22.29 11.60 0.71
CA SER A 16 -22.61 10.61 -0.30
C SER A 16 -21.88 9.29 -0.04
N ILE A 17 -22.65 8.19 0.05
CA ILE A 17 -22.07 6.83 0.16
C ILE A 17 -21.32 6.38 -1.10
N ILE A 18 -21.50 7.11 -2.22
CA ILE A 18 -20.81 6.92 -3.51
C ILE A 18 -19.80 8.07 -3.75
N GLY A 19 -19.69 9.01 -2.81
CA GLY A 19 -18.93 10.26 -2.89
C GLY A 19 -17.41 10.13 -2.92
N PHE A 20 -16.89 8.91 -2.99
CA PHE A 20 -15.46 8.63 -3.16
C PHE A 20 -15.01 8.71 -4.63
N GLN A 21 -15.91 8.60 -5.60
CA GLN A 21 -15.52 8.56 -7.01
C GLN A 21 -15.20 9.92 -7.62
N LYS A 22 -15.79 11.04 -7.15
CA LYS A 22 -15.58 12.37 -7.77
C LYS A 22 -15.70 13.55 -6.79
N PRO A 23 -14.68 14.42 -6.73
CA PRO A 23 -13.32 14.21 -7.27
C PRO A 23 -12.66 13.01 -6.57
N LEU A 24 -11.83 12.25 -7.29
CA LEU A 24 -11.02 11.24 -6.63
C LEU A 24 -10.08 11.97 -5.66
N THR A 25 -10.03 11.53 -4.41
CA THR A 25 -8.89 11.93 -3.60
C THR A 25 -7.69 11.18 -4.16
N ASP A 26 -6.71 11.94 -4.60
CA ASP A 26 -5.50 11.47 -5.27
C ASP A 26 -4.58 10.63 -4.36
N SER A 27 -5.02 10.33 -3.14
CA SER A 27 -4.28 9.57 -2.13
C SER A 27 -5.12 8.41 -1.58
N PHE A 28 -4.46 7.27 -1.41
CA PHE A 28 -5.04 6.06 -0.81
C PHE A 28 -3.94 5.25 -0.15
N ILE A 29 -4.35 4.34 0.74
CA ILE A 29 -3.48 3.27 1.22
C ILE A 29 -4.17 1.92 1.00
N GLN A 30 -3.40 0.91 0.62
CA GLN A 30 -3.89 -0.45 0.46
C GLN A 30 -2.93 -1.48 0.99
N ALA A 31 -3.44 -2.68 1.26
CA ALA A 31 -2.67 -3.84 1.63
C ALA A 31 -3.23 -5.10 1.00
N ALA A 32 -2.35 -6.02 0.64
CA ALA A 32 -2.72 -7.31 0.08
C ALA A 32 -1.79 -8.40 0.60
N GLY A 33 -2.27 -9.64 0.59
CA GLY A 33 -1.52 -10.78 1.12
C GLY A 33 -2.34 -11.67 2.05
N SER A 34 -1.63 -12.46 2.84
CA SER A 34 -2.20 -13.24 3.94
C SER A 34 -2.00 -12.52 5.27
N ALA A 35 -2.68 -12.95 6.34
CA ALA A 35 -2.56 -12.31 7.65
C ALA A 35 -1.13 -12.30 8.22
N ASP A 36 -0.27 -13.23 7.80
CA ASP A 36 1.12 -13.31 8.27
C ASP A 36 2.11 -12.61 7.33
N GLN A 37 1.69 -12.34 6.09
CA GLN A 37 2.54 -11.79 5.03
C GLN A 37 1.71 -10.87 4.12
N MET A 38 1.66 -9.60 4.48
CA MET A 38 1.03 -8.51 3.74
C MET A 38 2.08 -7.56 3.18
N THR A 39 1.82 -7.01 2.01
CA THR A 39 2.50 -5.81 1.51
C THR A 39 1.55 -4.61 1.60
N MET A 40 2.12 -3.41 1.76
CA MET A 40 1.40 -2.16 1.90
C MET A 40 1.84 -1.18 0.80
N GLU A 41 0.89 -0.56 0.12
CA GLU A 41 1.14 0.49 -0.86
C GLU A 41 0.37 1.76 -0.51
N ILE A 42 0.97 2.90 -0.76
CA ILE A 42 0.38 4.21 -0.51
C ILE A 42 0.58 5.12 -1.71
N ARG A 43 -0.48 5.81 -2.12
CA ARG A 43 -0.41 6.89 -3.10
C ARG A 43 -0.43 8.23 -2.37
N LEU A 44 0.56 9.08 -2.65
CA LEU A 44 0.68 10.42 -2.08
C LEU A 44 0.98 11.46 -3.18
N PRO A 45 0.59 12.73 -2.97
CA PRO A 45 1.09 13.82 -3.80
C PRO A 45 2.60 13.99 -3.60
N GLY A 46 3.34 14.08 -4.71
CA GLY A 46 4.76 14.38 -4.74
C GLY A 46 5.03 15.88 -4.65
N PRO A 47 6.30 16.25 -4.41
CA PRO A 47 6.73 17.65 -4.41
C PRO A 47 6.61 18.33 -5.79
N ASP A 48 6.49 17.54 -6.85
CA ASP A 48 6.25 17.98 -8.24
C ASP A 48 4.77 18.27 -8.55
N GLY A 49 3.87 18.02 -7.60
CA GLY A 49 2.43 18.16 -7.77
C GLY A 49 1.76 16.99 -8.50
N ALA A 50 2.52 15.97 -8.90
CA ALA A 50 1.98 14.71 -9.42
C ALA A 50 1.68 13.75 -8.27
N THR A 51 0.94 12.68 -8.53
CA THR A 51 0.75 11.60 -7.55
C THR A 51 1.70 10.45 -7.84
N HIS A 52 2.27 9.88 -6.78
CA HIS A 52 3.22 8.79 -6.87
C HIS A 52 2.74 7.63 -6.01
N LEU A 53 3.06 6.41 -6.44
CA LEU A 53 2.75 5.19 -5.69
C LEU A 53 4.02 4.67 -5.03
N TYR A 54 3.92 4.31 -3.75
CA TYR A 54 5.04 3.82 -2.97
C TYR A 54 4.70 2.49 -2.32
N THR A 55 5.67 1.58 -2.24
CA THR A 55 5.64 0.47 -1.28
C THR A 55 6.16 0.97 0.06
N VAL A 56 5.49 0.59 1.15
CA VAL A 56 5.89 0.93 2.52
C VAL A 56 6.89 -0.11 3.01
N GLY A 57 8.00 0.32 3.59
CA GLY A 57 9.01 -0.54 4.20
C GLY A 57 9.32 -0.13 5.64
N ARG A 58 9.78 -1.09 6.43
CA ARG A 58 10.41 -0.81 7.74
C ARG A 58 11.74 -0.07 7.56
N PRO A 59 12.21 0.68 8.57
CA PRO A 59 13.44 1.48 8.47
C PRO A 59 14.71 0.67 8.23
N GLU A 60 14.70 -0.64 8.54
CA GLU A 60 15.84 -1.49 8.23
C GLU A 60 16.08 -1.52 6.71
N PRO A 61 17.34 -1.37 6.26
CA PRO A 61 17.66 -1.51 4.85
C PRO A 61 17.24 -2.90 4.34
N ALA A 62 16.64 -2.95 3.16
CA ALA A 62 16.40 -4.20 2.46
C ALA A 62 17.74 -4.91 2.22
N ASP A 63 17.84 -6.18 2.59
CA ASP A 63 19.01 -7.03 2.39
C ASP A 63 19.12 -7.60 0.97
N GLU A 64 18.62 -6.84 -0.02
CA GLU A 64 18.38 -7.23 -1.43
C GLU A 64 17.46 -8.46 -1.62
N THR A 65 17.05 -9.14 -0.54
CA THR A 65 16.18 -10.30 -0.60
C THR A 65 14.75 -9.88 -0.90
N THR A 66 14.18 -10.49 -1.94
CA THR A 66 12.78 -10.27 -2.32
C THR A 66 11.91 -11.48 -2.03
N THR A 67 10.65 -11.22 -1.67
CA THR A 67 9.60 -12.20 -1.47
C THR A 67 8.45 -11.91 -2.44
N LEU A 68 7.82 -12.97 -2.97
CA LEU A 68 6.57 -12.85 -3.71
C LEU A 68 5.40 -12.95 -2.74
N ILE A 69 4.61 -11.90 -2.65
CA ILE A 69 3.37 -11.85 -1.84
C ILE A 69 2.19 -12.12 -2.75
N PRO A 70 1.48 -13.25 -2.59
CA PRO A 70 0.25 -13.50 -3.32
C PRO A 70 -0.81 -12.46 -3.00
N ILE A 71 -1.34 -11.80 -4.03
CA ILE A 71 -2.41 -10.80 -3.90
C ILE A 71 -3.73 -11.31 -4.48
N SER A 72 -3.67 -12.40 -5.24
CA SER A 72 -4.82 -13.11 -5.79
C SER A 72 -4.42 -14.57 -6.10
N PRO A 73 -5.39 -15.44 -6.46
CA PRO A 73 -5.10 -16.82 -6.83
C PRO A 73 -4.09 -17.00 -7.97
N THR A 74 -3.93 -16.00 -8.84
CA THR A 74 -3.10 -16.07 -10.05
C THR A 74 -2.00 -15.02 -10.11
N ARG A 75 -1.91 -14.11 -9.12
CA ARG A 75 -0.97 -12.98 -9.16
C ARG A 75 -0.27 -12.78 -7.83
N ALA A 76 0.99 -12.37 -7.90
CA ALA A 76 1.81 -12.00 -6.75
C ALA A 76 2.57 -10.70 -7.03
N VAL A 77 2.92 -9.97 -5.97
CA VAL A 77 3.79 -8.77 -6.05
C VAL A 77 5.14 -9.10 -5.43
N ARG A 78 6.21 -8.68 -6.08
CA ARG A 78 7.57 -8.83 -5.57
C ARG A 78 7.93 -7.63 -4.69
N VAL A 79 8.30 -7.91 -3.45
CA VAL A 79 8.64 -6.88 -2.46
C VAL A 79 9.91 -7.26 -1.72
N PHE A 80 10.58 -6.29 -1.12
CA PHE A 80 11.73 -6.55 -0.25
C PHE A 80 11.30 -7.12 1.10
N SER A 81 12.22 -7.81 1.78
CA SER A 81 12.00 -8.40 3.11
C SER A 81 11.48 -7.39 4.15
N ASN A 82 11.94 -6.14 4.10
CA ASN A 82 11.50 -5.06 4.99
C ASN A 82 10.11 -4.50 4.64
N GLU A 83 9.51 -4.88 3.51
CA GLU A 83 8.20 -4.44 3.01
C GLU A 83 7.07 -5.46 3.31
N VAL A 84 7.37 -6.53 4.06
CA VAL A 84 6.41 -7.58 4.43
C VAL A 84 5.96 -7.44 5.88
N PHE A 85 4.66 -7.27 6.10
CA PHE A 85 4.04 -7.01 7.40
C PHE A 85 3.08 -8.12 7.82
N THR A 86 2.85 -8.26 9.11
CA THR A 86 1.68 -8.99 9.61
C THR A 86 0.42 -8.12 9.50
N ALA A 87 -0.76 -8.73 9.64
CA ALA A 87 -2.03 -8.01 9.67
C ALA A 87 -2.10 -7.00 10.83
N ASP A 88 -1.51 -7.32 11.99
CA ASP A 88 -1.49 -6.42 13.14
C ASP A 88 -0.65 -5.17 12.85
N GLU A 89 0.51 -5.33 12.22
CA GLU A 89 1.34 -4.20 11.80
C GLU A 89 0.64 -3.37 10.71
N ALA A 90 0.06 -4.04 9.71
CA ALA A 90 -0.71 -3.39 8.64
C ALA A 90 -1.85 -2.55 9.23
N ALA A 91 -2.60 -3.08 10.19
CA ALA A 91 -3.70 -2.37 10.85
C ALA A 91 -3.23 -1.08 11.56
N VAL A 92 -2.07 -1.09 12.21
CA VAL A 92 -1.48 0.11 12.82
C VAL A 92 -1.12 1.15 11.75
N ILE A 93 -0.57 0.72 10.62
CA ILE A 93 -0.25 1.63 9.50
C ILE A 93 -1.54 2.23 8.92
N PHE A 94 -2.58 1.43 8.69
CA PHE A 94 -3.89 1.93 8.26
C PHE A 94 -4.47 2.95 9.24
N TYR A 95 -4.44 2.64 10.53
CA TYR A 95 -4.96 3.54 11.57
C TYR A 95 -4.19 4.87 11.58
N THR A 96 -2.87 4.82 11.40
CA THR A 96 -2.05 6.02 11.34
C THR A 96 -2.32 6.85 10.07
N TYR A 97 -2.46 6.20 8.92
CA TYR A 97 -2.85 6.89 7.69
C TYR A 97 -4.24 7.54 7.83
N TYR A 98 -5.20 6.87 8.47
CA TYR A 98 -6.52 7.45 8.76
C TYR A 98 -6.41 8.75 9.56
N LEU A 99 -5.54 8.77 10.58
CA LEU A 99 -5.34 9.93 11.45
C LEU A 99 -4.53 11.06 10.81
N THR A 100 -3.57 10.74 9.93
CA THR A 100 -2.51 11.68 9.55
C THR A 100 -2.31 11.90 8.05
N ASP A 101 -2.92 11.09 7.18
CA ASP A 101 -2.63 11.01 5.74
C ASP A 101 -1.19 10.61 5.40
N THR A 102 -0.46 10.03 6.36
CA THR A 102 0.91 9.56 6.17
C THR A 102 1.08 8.16 6.74
N VAL A 103 2.09 7.44 6.27
CA VAL A 103 2.68 6.37 7.08
C VAL A 103 3.67 7.05 8.04
N SER A 104 3.31 7.15 9.33
CA SER A 104 4.15 7.87 10.30
C SER A 104 5.53 7.23 10.40
N GLN A 105 6.57 8.03 10.64
CA GLN A 105 7.91 7.52 10.91
C GLN A 105 7.88 6.46 12.04
N PRO A 106 8.68 5.38 11.92
CA PRO A 106 9.91 5.29 11.14
C PRO A 106 9.82 4.53 9.79
N TYR A 107 8.66 4.45 9.13
CA TYR A 107 8.58 3.77 7.83
C TYR A 107 9.29 4.54 6.70
N VAL A 108 9.81 3.78 5.73
CA VAL A 108 10.41 4.30 4.49
C VAL A 108 9.49 4.02 3.31
N LEU A 109 9.62 4.81 2.26
CA LEU A 109 8.83 4.69 1.03
C LEU A 109 9.75 4.40 -0.15
N ARG A 110 9.46 3.32 -0.87
CA ARG A 110 10.10 3.03 -2.16
C ARG A 110 9.12 3.32 -3.28
N GLU A 111 9.47 4.26 -4.15
CA GLU A 111 8.63 4.63 -5.28
C GLU A 111 8.51 3.48 -6.29
N LEU A 112 7.31 3.30 -6.83
CA LEU A 112 6.99 2.30 -7.83
C LEU A 112 6.91 2.94 -9.22
N ASP A 113 7.59 2.31 -10.19
CA ASP A 113 7.51 2.70 -11.58
C ASP A 113 6.20 2.19 -12.21
N LEU A 114 5.22 3.09 -12.32
CA LEU A 114 3.90 2.80 -12.89
C LEU A 114 3.93 2.50 -14.39
N SER A 115 5.07 2.66 -15.07
CA SER A 115 5.22 2.26 -16.47
C SER A 115 5.47 0.74 -16.63
N GLN A 116 5.73 0.04 -15.52
CA GLN A 116 5.99 -1.40 -15.49
C GLN A 116 4.82 -2.17 -14.87
N GLU A 117 4.74 -3.46 -15.21
CA GLU A 117 3.78 -4.35 -14.57
C GLU A 117 4.27 -4.69 -13.16
N LEU A 118 3.52 -4.25 -12.15
CA LEU A 118 3.93 -4.34 -10.74
C LEU A 118 3.65 -5.71 -10.08
N SER A 119 2.95 -6.61 -10.78
CA SER A 119 2.69 -7.96 -10.30
C SER A 119 3.01 -8.99 -11.36
N GLU A 120 3.31 -10.21 -10.92
CA GLU A 120 3.72 -11.33 -11.75
C GLU A 120 2.66 -12.43 -11.70
N GLU A 121 2.61 -13.30 -12.72
CA GLU A 121 1.81 -14.53 -12.66
C GLU A 121 2.38 -15.49 -11.61
N ARG A 122 1.48 -16.16 -10.89
CA ARG A 122 1.79 -17.09 -9.80
C ARG A 122 1.63 -18.54 -10.23
#